data_AF-A0AA36HF74-F1
#
_entry.id   AF-A0AA36HF74-F1
#
_cell.length_a   1.000
_cell.length_b   1.000
_cell.length_c   1.000
_cell.angle_alpha   90.00
_cell.angle_beta   90.00
_cell.angle_gamma   90.00
#
_symmetry.space_group_name_H-M   'P 1'
#
loop_
_entity.id
_entity.type
_entity.pdbx_description
1 polymer ?
#
loop_
_entity_poly.entity_id
_entity_poly.type
_entity_poly.pdbx_seq_one_letter_code
_entity_poly.pdbx_strand_id
1 'polypeptide(L)'
;MDRCAAACATLTPVHEIAVERAEIVPGCRASSLHSTVSSEPQRMSSPGSSHSSVYSQTVIYVPCAPDVCWNRLRTVVLAIRSTREILEEQRRQLQEGGHLYHLVKAHKYVHEIQNLRIAISRRHKAVEHLKRICTKKRLSVVKANEDVEEKKAQEDLREGLLTLRMHCDSGTSTLDSRIKVLNVFTHATVMRRRVLLIEVSDILHMVVRLISSNDDDDDDCLSIHESESSLMDLISSHESVEVSSALGHVVHFLLSISQLLDYTLRYPLQSCASTSSIYCPKKNKSLPLYWTRWRSGRENFENAVSLLGKNIAQIQEDNGFSLARLSIV
;
A
#
# COMPACT_ATOMS: atom_id res chain seq x y z
N MET A 1 26.20 -14.48 -36.64
CA MET A 1 25.09 -15.43 -36.44
C MET A 1 24.09 -14.72 -35.55
N ASP A 2 23.30 -13.84 -36.17
CA ASP A 2 21.87 -14.07 -36.47
C ASP A 2 21.03 -13.81 -35.21
N ARG A 3 20.03 -12.91 -35.14
CA ARG A 3 19.28 -12.10 -36.10
C ARG A 3 18.55 -11.01 -35.30
N CYS A 4 18.26 -9.89 -35.97
CA CYS A 4 16.98 -9.12 -36.02
C CYS A 4 15.89 -9.40 -34.96
N ALA A 5 15.03 -8.48 -34.54
CA ALA A 5 14.73 -7.07 -34.81
C ALA A 5 13.42 -6.74 -34.03
N ALA A 6 12.99 -5.48 -34.10
CA ALA A 6 11.61 -4.98 -33.92
C ALA A 6 11.14 -4.73 -32.47
N ALA A 7 10.39 -3.67 -32.15
CA ALA A 7 9.95 -2.52 -32.93
C ALA A 7 9.39 -1.44 -31.98
N CYS A 8 9.42 -0.20 -32.44
CA CYS A 8 8.69 0.97 -31.95
C CYS A 8 7.19 0.72 -31.78
N ALA A 9 6.58 1.34 -30.77
CA ALA A 9 5.29 2.01 -30.91
C ALA A 9 5.10 3.08 -29.82
N THR A 10 5.28 4.33 -30.25
CA THR A 10 4.70 5.55 -29.69
C THR A 10 3.19 5.42 -29.45
N LEU A 11 2.73 5.78 -28.25
CA LEU A 11 1.32 6.13 -28.01
C LEU A 11 1.25 7.54 -27.41
N THR A 12 0.57 8.39 -28.18
CA THR A 12 0.19 9.78 -27.95
C THR A 12 -0.78 9.95 -26.78
N PRO A 13 -0.80 11.12 -26.12
CA PRO A 13 -1.85 11.48 -25.16
C PRO A 13 -3.13 11.87 -25.91
N VAL A 14 -4.25 11.23 -25.57
CA VAL A 14 -5.56 11.62 -26.11
C VAL A 14 -6.24 12.58 -25.13
N HIS A 15 -6.62 13.70 -25.70
CA HIS A 15 -7.32 14.84 -25.14
C HIS A 15 -8.43 14.54 -24.13
N GLU A 16 -8.31 15.24 -23.02
CA GLU A 16 -9.37 15.60 -22.09
C GLU A 16 -10.40 16.46 -22.84
N ILE A 17 -11.60 15.92 -23.07
CA ILE A 17 -12.76 16.67 -23.54
C ILE A 17 -13.74 16.75 -22.37
N ALA A 18 -13.68 17.89 -21.68
CA ALA A 18 -14.75 18.35 -20.82
C ALA A 18 -15.99 18.64 -21.68
N VAL A 19 -17.06 17.87 -21.49
CA VAL A 19 -18.40 18.25 -21.95
C VAL A 19 -19.23 18.56 -20.72
N GLU A 20 -19.24 19.85 -20.43
CA GLU A 20 -20.31 20.57 -19.76
C GLU A 20 -21.66 20.26 -20.45
N ARG A 21 -22.65 19.76 -19.71
CA ARG A 21 -24.04 19.95 -20.10
C ARG A 21 -24.99 19.97 -18.91
N ALA A 22 -25.72 21.07 -18.90
CA ALA A 22 -26.69 21.54 -17.94
C ALA A 22 -28.01 20.76 -17.98
N GLU A 23 -28.72 20.92 -16.85
CA GLU A 23 -30.18 20.98 -16.66
C GLU A 23 -31.07 19.80 -17.12
N ILE A 24 -31.95 19.36 -16.22
CA ILE A 24 -33.42 19.55 -16.28
C ILE A 24 -34.07 18.64 -15.22
N VAL A 25 -34.60 19.27 -14.17
CA VAL A 25 -35.79 18.83 -13.41
C VAL A 25 -36.98 19.50 -14.14
N PRO A 26 -38.16 18.89 -14.40
CA PRO A 26 -39.06 18.22 -13.44
C PRO A 26 -39.74 16.96 -14.04
N GLY A 27 -40.49 16.12 -13.34
CA GLY A 27 -41.70 16.40 -12.59
C GLY A 27 -42.76 15.35 -12.95
N CYS A 28 -43.31 14.71 -11.92
CA CYS A 28 -44.61 14.05 -11.77
C CYS A 28 -45.47 13.71 -13.02
N ARG A 29 -45.83 12.41 -13.14
CA ARG A 29 -47.17 11.82 -13.41
C ARG A 29 -46.97 10.39 -13.93
N ALA A 30 -47.83 9.40 -13.71
CA ALA A 30 -49.08 9.26 -13.00
C ALA A 30 -49.25 7.75 -12.74
N SER A 31 -49.77 7.39 -11.57
CA SER A 31 -50.23 6.05 -11.29
C SER A 31 -51.68 5.92 -11.77
N SER A 32 -51.85 5.06 -12.77
CA SER A 32 -52.93 4.08 -12.95
C SER A 32 -54.16 4.21 -12.05
N LEU A 33 -55.35 4.21 -12.67
CA LEU A 33 -56.48 3.34 -12.27
C LEU A 33 -57.46 3.18 -13.45
N HIS A 34 -57.78 1.92 -13.74
CA HIS A 34 -59.06 1.30 -14.17
C HIS A 34 -60.25 2.26 -14.48
N SER A 35 -61.17 2.00 -15.42
CA SER A 35 -61.81 0.74 -15.79
C SER A 35 -62.67 0.89 -17.06
N THR A 36 -62.75 -0.20 -17.82
CA THR A 36 -63.89 -0.74 -18.59
C THR A 36 -65.14 0.11 -18.84
N VAL A 37 -65.43 0.38 -20.12
CA VAL A 37 -66.80 0.52 -20.65
C VAL A 37 -66.93 -0.50 -21.78
N SER A 38 -67.70 -1.55 -21.55
CA SER A 38 -68.13 -2.52 -22.56
C SER A 38 -69.60 -2.25 -22.87
N SER A 39 -69.86 -1.82 -24.08
CA SER A 39 -71.19 -1.58 -24.65
C SER A 39 -71.62 -2.80 -25.47
N GLU A 40 -72.65 -3.51 -25.00
CA GLU A 40 -73.56 -4.25 -25.87
C GLU A 40 -74.62 -3.29 -26.42
N PRO A 41 -75.10 -3.51 -27.65
CA PRO A 41 -76.52 -3.83 -27.72
C PRO A 41 -76.83 -5.05 -28.58
N GLN A 42 -77.80 -5.81 -28.09
CA GLN A 42 -78.42 -6.97 -28.68
C GLN A 42 -79.17 -6.64 -29.98
N ARG A 43 -79.16 -7.66 -30.85
CA ARG A 43 -79.91 -7.87 -32.09
C ARG A 43 -81.37 -7.39 -32.03
N MET A 44 -81.80 -6.66 -33.06
CA MET A 44 -83.18 -6.70 -33.53
C MET A 44 -83.27 -7.63 -34.74
N SER A 45 -84.10 -8.65 -34.60
CA SER A 45 -84.50 -9.57 -35.66
C SER A 45 -85.81 -9.06 -36.28
N SER A 46 -86.01 -9.44 -37.55
CA SER A 46 -87.13 -9.14 -38.44
C SER A 46 -88.54 -9.33 -37.84
N PRO A 47 -89.57 -8.84 -38.55
CA PRO A 47 -90.44 -9.83 -39.17
C PRO A 47 -90.77 -9.50 -40.63
N GLY A 48 -90.77 -10.56 -41.46
CA GLY A 48 -91.34 -10.56 -42.79
C GLY A 48 -92.85 -10.81 -42.74
N SER A 49 -93.53 -10.23 -43.76
CA SER A 49 -94.55 -10.84 -44.62
C SER A 49 -95.54 -11.84 -44.00
N SER A 50 -96.85 -11.58 -44.15
CA SER A 50 -97.71 -12.27 -45.14
C SER A 50 -99.22 -11.88 -45.04
N HIS A 51 -99.82 -11.66 -46.22
CA HIS A 51 -101.18 -11.99 -46.68
C HIS A 51 -102.45 -11.75 -45.82
N SER A 52 -103.40 -10.96 -46.36
CA SER A 52 -104.73 -11.38 -46.88
C SER A 52 -105.58 -10.11 -47.12
N SER A 53 -106.08 -9.84 -48.33
CA SER A 53 -107.34 -10.32 -48.92
C SER A 53 -108.56 -10.09 -48.03
N VAL A 54 -109.44 -9.14 -48.40
CA VAL A 54 -110.85 -9.39 -48.79
C VAL A 54 -111.48 -8.08 -49.29
N TYR A 55 -112.24 -8.25 -50.36
CA TYR A 55 -112.99 -7.29 -51.15
C TYR A 55 -114.01 -6.47 -50.35
N SER A 56 -114.15 -5.19 -50.71
CA SER A 56 -115.46 -4.53 -50.72
C SER A 56 -115.48 -3.48 -51.83
N GLN A 57 -116.38 -3.76 -52.75
CA GLN A 57 -116.53 -3.19 -54.07
C GLN A 57 -117.56 -2.06 -53.97
N THR A 58 -117.09 -0.81 -53.91
CA THR A 58 -117.93 0.34 -54.24
C THR A 58 -117.48 0.87 -55.59
N VAL A 59 -118.34 0.59 -56.57
CA VAL A 59 -118.30 1.10 -57.93
C VAL A 59 -118.37 2.62 -57.85
N ILE A 60 -117.22 3.28 -57.86
CA ILE A 60 -117.10 4.68 -58.21
C ILE A 60 -116.66 4.71 -59.66
N TYR A 61 -117.57 5.18 -60.50
CA TYR A 61 -117.38 5.48 -61.91
C TYR A 61 -116.25 6.51 -62.02
N VAL A 62 -115.00 6.05 -62.13
CA VAL A 62 -113.86 6.93 -62.44
C VAL A 62 -113.99 7.22 -63.93
N PRO A 63 -114.21 8.49 -64.32
CA PRO A 63 -114.35 8.87 -65.72
C PRO A 63 -113.11 8.37 -66.45
N CYS A 64 -113.31 7.77 -67.63
CA CYS A 64 -112.24 7.31 -68.49
C CYS A 64 -111.26 8.47 -68.65
N ALA A 65 -110.15 8.42 -67.92
CA ALA A 65 -109.17 9.46 -67.96
C ALA A 65 -108.65 9.43 -69.41
N PRO A 66 -108.67 10.57 -70.14
CA PRO A 66 -108.29 10.61 -71.55
C PRO A 66 -106.94 9.92 -71.72
N ASP A 67 -106.66 9.26 -72.85
CA ASP A 67 -105.42 8.46 -73.11
C ASP A 67 -104.11 9.07 -72.59
N VAL A 68 -104.09 10.40 -72.47
CA VAL A 68 -103.10 11.23 -71.78
C VAL A 68 -102.77 10.80 -70.33
N CYS A 69 -103.75 10.35 -69.54
CA CYS A 69 -103.57 9.98 -68.12
C CYS A 69 -102.95 8.59 -67.94
N TRP A 70 -103.33 7.61 -68.75
CA TRP A 70 -102.72 6.27 -68.74
C TRP A 70 -101.28 6.29 -69.27
N ASN A 71 -101.02 7.09 -70.30
CA ASN A 71 -99.67 7.34 -70.78
C ASN A 71 -98.81 8.07 -69.73
N ARG A 72 -99.40 8.97 -68.94
CA ARG A 72 -98.73 9.57 -67.77
C ARG A 72 -98.36 8.54 -66.72
N LEU A 73 -99.31 7.68 -66.32
CA LEU A 73 -99.05 6.65 -65.31
C LEU A 73 -97.96 5.66 -65.77
N ARG A 74 -98.01 5.24 -67.04
CA ARG A 74 -96.99 4.36 -67.63
C ARG A 74 -95.61 5.02 -67.63
N THR A 75 -95.54 6.30 -67.97
CA THR A 75 -94.31 7.11 -67.90
C THR A 75 -93.78 7.20 -66.46
N VAL A 76 -94.66 7.39 -65.48
CA VAL A 76 -94.28 7.41 -64.05
C VAL A 76 -93.74 6.05 -63.60
N VAL A 77 -94.39 4.95 -63.98
CA VAL A 77 -93.91 3.60 -63.65
C VAL A 77 -92.55 3.30 -64.28
N LEU A 78 -92.33 3.73 -65.53
CA LEU A 78 -91.02 3.61 -66.19
C LEU A 78 -89.97 4.49 -65.52
N ALA A 79 -90.32 5.71 -65.12
CA ALA A 79 -89.44 6.59 -64.35
C ALA A 79 -89.09 5.99 -62.97
N ILE A 80 -90.03 5.33 -62.30
CA ILE A 80 -89.80 4.63 -61.03
C ILE A 80 -88.88 3.42 -61.22
N ARG A 81 -89.08 2.62 -62.27
CA ARG A 81 -88.18 1.49 -62.58
C ARG A 81 -86.78 1.96 -62.93
N SER A 82 -86.66 3.00 -63.74
CA SER A 82 -85.37 3.61 -64.10
C SER A 82 -84.66 4.19 -62.88
N THR A 83 -85.36 4.92 -61.99
CA THR A 83 -84.76 5.44 -60.76
C THR A 83 -84.35 4.33 -59.79
N ARG A 84 -85.10 3.22 -59.74
CA ARG A 84 -84.73 2.04 -58.96
C ARG A 84 -83.46 1.37 -59.50
N GLU A 85 -83.34 1.15 -60.81
CA GLU A 85 -82.12 0.61 -61.40
C GLU A 85 -80.91 1.51 -61.16
N ILE A 86 -81.09 2.84 -61.29
CA ILE A 86 -80.04 3.82 -60.97
C ILE A 86 -79.63 3.73 -59.50
N LEU A 87 -80.58 3.56 -58.58
CA LEU A 87 -80.31 3.39 -57.15
C LEU A 87 -79.58 2.07 -56.84
N GLU A 88 -79.97 0.97 -57.48
CA GLU A 88 -79.31 -0.33 -57.32
C GLU A 88 -77.88 -0.28 -57.90
N GLU A 89 -77.68 0.40 -59.02
CA GLU A 89 -76.36 0.61 -59.62
C GLU A 89 -75.48 1.50 -58.74
N GLN A 90 -76.01 2.62 -58.24
CA GLN A 90 -75.28 3.47 -57.28
C GLN A 90 -74.93 2.71 -56.02
N ARG A 91 -75.83 1.84 -55.53
CA ARG A 91 -75.58 0.97 -54.37
C ARG A 91 -74.47 -0.06 -54.66
N ARG A 92 -74.47 -0.68 -55.83
CA ARG A 92 -73.43 -1.63 -56.25
C ARG A 92 -72.08 -0.92 -56.41
N GLN A 93 -72.08 0.25 -57.04
CA GLN A 93 -70.89 1.10 -57.13
C GLN A 93 -70.40 1.50 -55.75
N LEU A 94 -71.28 1.82 -54.79
CA LEU A 94 -70.91 2.08 -53.39
C LEU A 94 -70.31 0.83 -52.69
N GLN A 95 -70.74 -0.38 -53.04
CA GLN A 95 -70.37 -1.62 -52.34
C GLN A 95 -69.15 -2.36 -52.91
N GLU A 96 -69.02 -2.48 -54.23
CA GLU A 96 -68.01 -3.35 -54.87
C GLU A 96 -66.82 -2.59 -55.51
N GLY A 97 -66.93 -1.28 -55.68
CA GLY A 97 -65.85 -0.43 -56.23
C GLY A 97 -65.85 1.00 -55.71
N GLY A 98 -66.61 1.26 -54.67
CA GLY A 98 -66.95 2.61 -54.22
C GLY A 98 -66.12 3.08 -53.06
N HIS A 99 -66.22 4.39 -52.79
CA HIS A 99 -65.55 5.04 -51.67
C HIS A 99 -65.81 4.34 -50.32
N LEU A 100 -66.96 3.69 -50.13
CA LEU A 100 -67.29 2.98 -48.90
C LEU A 100 -66.44 1.70 -48.69
N TYR A 101 -66.20 0.90 -49.73
CA TYR A 101 -65.31 -0.27 -49.65
C TYR A 101 -63.87 0.14 -49.32
N HIS A 102 -63.36 1.17 -50.00
CA HIS A 102 -62.03 1.71 -49.74
C HIS A 102 -61.89 2.30 -48.34
N LEU A 103 -62.95 2.94 -47.80
CA LEU A 103 -62.98 3.45 -46.44
C LEU A 103 -62.88 2.32 -45.39
N VAL A 104 -63.65 1.23 -45.56
CA VAL A 104 -63.57 0.06 -44.66
C VAL A 104 -62.17 -0.57 -44.71
N LYS A 105 -61.60 -0.71 -45.90
CA LYS A 105 -60.25 -1.24 -46.09
C LYS A 105 -59.18 -0.33 -45.48
N ALA A 106 -59.32 1.00 -45.63
CA ALA A 106 -58.44 1.98 -45.01
C ALA A 106 -58.51 1.90 -43.47
N HIS A 107 -59.71 1.80 -42.89
CA HIS A 107 -59.86 1.59 -41.44
C HIS A 107 -59.17 0.31 -40.96
N LYS A 108 -59.28 -0.79 -41.72
CA LYS A 108 -58.57 -2.04 -41.41
C LYS A 108 -57.05 -1.83 -41.39
N TYR A 109 -56.49 -1.14 -42.39
CA TYR A 109 -55.06 -0.83 -42.43
C TYR A 109 -54.61 0.09 -41.29
N VAL A 110 -55.41 1.12 -40.95
CA VAL A 110 -55.11 2.00 -39.82
C VAL A 110 -55.05 1.21 -38.52
N HIS A 111 -56.00 0.30 -38.30
CA HIS A 111 -56.02 -0.57 -37.13
C HIS A 111 -54.81 -1.52 -37.09
N GLU A 112 -54.42 -2.08 -38.24
CA GLU A 112 -53.23 -2.93 -38.35
C GLU A 112 -51.94 -2.16 -38.06
N ILE A 113 -51.78 -0.95 -38.60
CA ILE A 113 -50.66 -0.05 -38.32
C ILE A 113 -50.62 0.28 -36.82
N GLN A 114 -51.77 0.55 -36.21
CA GLN A 114 -51.85 0.86 -34.78
C GLN A 114 -51.45 -0.35 -33.91
N ASN A 115 -51.90 -1.55 -34.27
CA ASN A 115 -51.49 -2.79 -33.60
C ASN A 115 -49.97 -3.03 -33.70
N LEU A 116 -49.40 -2.84 -34.90
CA LEU A 116 -47.96 -2.98 -35.12
C LEU A 116 -47.17 -1.94 -34.32
N ARG A 117 -47.65 -0.68 -34.25
CA ARG A 117 -47.04 0.37 -33.41
C ARG A 117 -47.03 -0.03 -31.93
N ILE A 118 -48.14 -0.59 -31.41
CA ILE A 118 -48.21 -1.08 -30.04
C ILE A 118 -47.21 -2.23 -29.81
N ALA A 119 -47.15 -3.19 -30.75
CA ALA A 119 -46.22 -4.32 -30.67
C ALA A 119 -44.75 -3.86 -30.69
N ILE A 120 -44.39 -2.90 -31.55
CA ILE A 120 -43.06 -2.29 -31.60
C ILE A 120 -42.74 -1.59 -30.27
N SER A 121 -43.68 -0.80 -29.73
CA SER A 121 -43.49 -0.12 -28.44
C SER A 121 -43.25 -1.12 -27.30
N ARG A 122 -43.99 -2.24 -27.26
CA ARG A 122 -43.79 -3.30 -26.26
C ARG A 122 -42.42 -3.96 -26.40
N ARG A 123 -42.00 -4.30 -27.61
CA ARG A 123 -40.66 -4.88 -27.86
C ARG A 123 -39.55 -3.90 -27.49
N HIS A 124 -39.70 -2.62 -27.80
CA HIS A 124 -38.72 -1.60 -27.44
C HIS A 124 -38.56 -1.50 -25.91
N LYS A 125 -39.67 -1.49 -25.15
CA LYS A 125 -39.63 -1.53 -23.68
C LYS A 125 -38.92 -2.79 -23.14
N ALA A 126 -39.14 -3.95 -23.76
CA ALA A 126 -38.47 -5.19 -23.37
C ALA A 126 -36.95 -5.14 -23.64
N VAL A 127 -36.54 -4.59 -24.79
CA VAL A 127 -35.11 -4.39 -25.12
C VAL A 127 -34.45 -3.45 -24.13
N GLU A 128 -35.08 -2.31 -23.80
CA GLU A 128 -34.54 -1.37 -22.82
C GLU A 128 -34.43 -1.99 -21.42
N HIS A 129 -35.39 -2.84 -21.02
CA HIS A 129 -35.29 -3.59 -19.78
C HIS A 129 -34.11 -4.59 -19.78
N LEU A 130 -33.94 -5.35 -20.87
CA LEU A 130 -32.82 -6.28 -21.00
C LEU A 130 -31.46 -5.57 -21.01
N LYS A 131 -31.37 -4.38 -21.63
CA LYS A 131 -30.16 -3.54 -21.57
C LYS A 131 -29.81 -3.18 -20.13
N ARG A 132 -30.80 -2.77 -19.31
CA ARG A 132 -30.58 -2.47 -17.88
C ARG A 132 -30.13 -3.69 -17.08
N ILE A 133 -30.70 -4.86 -17.35
CA ILE A 133 -30.25 -6.11 -16.70
C ILE A 133 -28.81 -6.43 -17.10
N CYS A 134 -28.47 -6.29 -18.38
CA CYS A 134 -27.14 -6.54 -18.90
C CYS A 134 -26.10 -5.61 -18.27
N THR A 135 -26.38 -4.30 -18.20
CA THR A 135 -25.48 -3.34 -17.55
C THR A 135 -25.32 -3.63 -16.06
N LYS A 136 -26.41 -3.97 -15.35
CA LYS A 136 -26.34 -4.36 -13.93
C LYS A 136 -25.48 -5.62 -13.72
N LYS A 137 -25.64 -6.65 -14.56
CA LYS A 137 -24.81 -7.86 -14.50
C LYS A 137 -23.34 -7.55 -14.81
N ARG A 138 -23.07 -6.71 -15.83
CA ARG A 138 -21.71 -6.31 -16.18
C ARG A 138 -21.02 -5.58 -15.03
N LEU A 139 -21.70 -4.64 -14.38
CA LEU A 139 -21.18 -3.94 -13.21
C LEU A 139 -20.91 -4.91 -12.04
N SER A 140 -21.81 -5.88 -11.82
CA SER A 140 -21.60 -6.90 -10.78
C SER A 140 -20.38 -7.77 -11.04
N VAL A 141 -20.10 -8.12 -12.30
CA VAL A 141 -18.92 -8.90 -12.68
C VAL A 141 -17.65 -8.07 -12.52
N VAL A 142 -17.66 -6.81 -12.94
CA VAL A 142 -16.51 -5.90 -12.75
C VAL A 142 -16.17 -5.78 -11.27
N LYS A 143 -17.16 -5.53 -10.41
CA LYS A 143 -16.94 -5.46 -8.96
C LYS A 143 -16.38 -6.76 -8.38
N ALA A 144 -16.93 -7.91 -8.77
CA ALA A 144 -16.40 -9.20 -8.32
C ALA A 144 -14.96 -9.45 -8.80
N ASN A 145 -14.60 -8.94 -9.98
CA ASN A 145 -13.23 -9.04 -10.49
C ASN A 145 -12.27 -8.11 -9.73
N GLU A 146 -12.68 -6.89 -9.40
CA GLU A 146 -11.93 -5.98 -8.52
C GLU A 146 -11.66 -6.63 -7.16
N ASP A 147 -12.67 -7.25 -6.53
CA ASP A 147 -12.52 -7.95 -5.26
C ASP A 147 -11.53 -9.14 -5.32
N VAL A 148 -11.44 -9.81 -6.48
CA VAL A 148 -10.49 -10.93 -6.69
C VAL A 148 -9.07 -10.42 -6.88
N GLU A 149 -8.88 -9.37 -7.68
CA GLU A 149 -7.56 -8.76 -7.88
C GLU A 149 -7.03 -8.13 -6.58
N GLU A 150 -7.89 -7.51 -5.77
CA GLU A 150 -7.51 -6.98 -4.46
C GLU A 150 -7.02 -8.08 -3.51
N LYS A 151 -7.75 -9.21 -3.44
CA LYS A 151 -7.33 -10.36 -2.63
C LYS A 151 -6.01 -10.94 -3.10
N LYS A 152 -5.81 -11.06 -4.41
CA LYS A 152 -4.56 -11.55 -4.98
C LYS A 152 -3.39 -10.63 -4.64
N ALA A 153 -3.57 -9.31 -4.78
CA ALA A 153 -2.57 -8.33 -4.39
C ALA A 153 -2.24 -8.40 -2.88
N GLN A 154 -3.24 -8.66 -2.04
CA GLN A 154 -3.05 -8.85 -0.60
C GLN A 154 -2.27 -10.13 -0.27
N GLU A 155 -2.54 -11.22 -0.99
CA GLU A 155 -1.78 -12.48 -0.87
C GLU A 155 -0.33 -12.32 -1.30
N ASP A 156 -0.08 -11.69 -2.47
CA ASP A 156 1.26 -11.41 -2.97
C ASP A 156 2.06 -10.53 -1.98
N LEU A 157 1.42 -9.51 -1.41
CA LEU A 157 2.04 -8.67 -0.38
C LEU A 157 2.38 -9.47 0.88
N ARG A 158 1.50 -10.37 1.31
CA ARG A 158 1.71 -11.21 2.49
C ARG A 158 2.88 -12.19 2.27
N GLU A 159 2.99 -12.78 1.08
CA GLU A 159 4.10 -13.65 0.72
C GLU A 159 5.44 -12.88 0.69
N GLY A 160 5.43 -11.68 0.11
CA GLY A 160 6.60 -10.78 0.12
C GLY A 160 7.05 -10.43 1.54
N LEU A 161 6.11 -10.12 2.44
CA LEU A 161 6.42 -9.83 3.84
C LEU A 161 6.98 -11.04 4.60
N LEU A 162 6.47 -12.25 4.33
CA LEU A 162 7.02 -13.47 4.94
C LEU A 162 8.45 -13.73 4.47
N THR A 163 8.73 -13.55 3.19
CA THR A 163 10.07 -13.71 2.62
C THR A 163 11.06 -12.71 3.23
N LEU A 164 10.65 -11.44 3.35
CA LEU A 164 11.48 -10.42 4.00
C LEU A 164 11.76 -10.75 5.46
N ARG A 165 10.75 -11.23 6.20
CA ARG A 165 10.92 -11.66 7.58
C ARG A 165 11.93 -12.80 7.71
N MET A 166 11.85 -13.83 6.86
CA MET A 166 12.83 -14.92 6.86
C MET A 166 14.26 -14.42 6.61
N HIS A 167 14.45 -13.43 5.72
CA HIS A 167 15.75 -12.81 5.49
C HIS A 167 16.25 -12.05 6.72
N CYS A 168 15.39 -11.28 7.39
CA CYS A 168 15.74 -10.60 8.64
C CYS A 168 16.14 -11.60 9.73
N ASP A 169 15.36 -12.66 9.93
CA ASP A 169 15.62 -13.70 10.93
C ASP A 169 16.91 -14.47 10.63
N SER A 170 17.20 -14.74 9.36
CA SER A 170 18.49 -15.29 8.95
C SER A 170 19.63 -14.32 9.24
N GLY A 171 19.46 -13.03 8.97
CA GLY A 171 20.45 -11.98 9.22
C GLY A 171 20.78 -11.87 10.70
N THR A 172 19.76 -11.83 11.57
CA THR A 172 19.96 -11.74 13.03
C THR A 172 20.67 -12.98 13.58
N SER A 173 20.32 -14.18 13.13
CA SER A 173 21.00 -15.42 13.50
C SER A 173 22.49 -15.41 13.12
N THR A 174 22.82 -14.94 11.91
CA THR A 174 24.22 -14.82 11.49
C THR A 174 25.01 -13.81 12.33
N LEU A 175 24.39 -12.66 12.68
CA LEU A 175 25.03 -11.67 13.55
C LEU A 175 25.26 -12.22 14.96
N ASP A 176 24.28 -12.91 15.54
CA ASP A 176 24.41 -13.53 16.86
C ASP A 176 25.56 -14.56 16.88
N SER A 177 25.69 -15.38 15.84
CA SER A 177 26.81 -16.32 15.71
C SER A 177 28.18 -15.61 15.65
N ARG A 178 28.27 -14.47 14.96
CA ARG A 178 29.51 -13.67 14.86
C ARG A 178 29.86 -13.00 16.18
N ILE A 179 28.86 -12.50 16.92
CA ILE A 179 29.06 -11.92 18.24
C ILE A 179 29.63 -12.96 19.19
N LYS A 180 29.09 -14.18 19.20
CA LYS A 180 29.62 -15.30 20.00
C LYS A 180 31.08 -15.60 19.69
N VAL A 181 31.42 -15.69 18.41
CA VAL A 181 32.80 -15.94 17.96
C VAL A 181 33.72 -14.78 18.36
N LEU A 182 33.28 -13.54 18.17
CA LEU A 182 34.05 -12.35 18.57
C LEU A 182 34.29 -12.33 20.08
N ASN A 183 33.29 -12.65 20.90
CA ASN A 183 33.44 -12.73 22.36
C ASN A 183 34.51 -13.75 22.76
N VAL A 184 34.54 -14.93 22.12
CA VAL A 184 35.58 -15.94 22.36
C VAL A 184 36.97 -15.37 22.02
N PHE A 185 37.12 -14.71 20.87
CA PHE A 185 38.40 -14.09 20.48
C PHE A 185 38.81 -12.95 21.41
N THR A 186 37.87 -12.12 21.85
CA THR A 186 38.11 -11.05 22.83
C THR A 186 38.62 -11.64 24.13
N HIS A 187 37.95 -12.66 24.68
CA HIS A 187 38.41 -13.35 25.89
C HIS A 187 39.78 -14.01 25.71
N ALA A 188 40.01 -14.72 24.59
CA ALA A 188 41.30 -15.34 24.30
C ALA A 188 42.43 -14.30 24.21
N THR A 189 42.15 -13.15 23.61
CA THR A 189 43.10 -12.02 23.52
C THR A 189 43.43 -11.48 24.90
N VAL A 190 42.42 -11.22 25.74
CA VAL A 190 42.63 -10.76 27.13
C VAL A 190 43.48 -11.75 27.91
N MET A 191 43.18 -13.05 27.83
CA MET A 191 43.96 -14.08 28.51
C MET A 191 45.40 -14.16 28.00
N ARG A 192 45.61 -14.04 26.68
CA ARG A 192 46.96 -14.02 26.12
C ARG A 192 47.75 -12.79 26.56
N ARG A 193 47.12 -11.62 26.60
CA ARG A 193 47.76 -10.39 27.13
C ARG A 193 48.17 -10.57 28.59
N ARG A 194 47.33 -11.19 29.41
CA ARG A 194 47.65 -11.53 30.80
C ARG A 194 48.87 -12.45 30.93
N VAL A 195 48.95 -13.51 30.13
CA VAL A 195 50.11 -14.42 30.12
C VAL A 195 51.38 -13.67 29.70
N LEU A 196 51.31 -12.87 28.64
CA LEU A 196 52.45 -12.08 28.16
C LEU A 196 52.95 -11.08 29.22
N LEU A 197 52.04 -10.47 29.98
CA LEU A 197 52.41 -9.59 31.08
C LEU A 197 53.19 -10.31 32.18
N ILE A 198 52.78 -11.54 32.53
CA ILE A 198 53.50 -12.39 33.50
C ILE A 198 54.90 -12.74 32.96
N GLU A 199 54.99 -13.17 31.70
CA GLU A 199 56.28 -13.52 31.08
C GLU A 199 57.25 -12.32 31.07
N VAL A 200 56.76 -11.12 30.72
CA VAL A 200 57.57 -9.89 30.75
C VAL A 200 57.96 -9.51 32.18
N SER A 201 57.05 -9.68 33.14
CA SER A 201 57.36 -9.40 34.54
C SER A 201 58.40 -10.35 35.10
N ASP A 202 58.36 -11.63 34.73
CA ASP A 202 59.35 -12.64 35.13
C ASP A 202 60.74 -12.32 34.56
N ILE A 203 60.82 -11.92 33.28
CA ILE A 203 62.09 -11.52 32.63
C ILE A 203 62.70 -10.28 33.30
N LEU A 204 61.85 -9.32 33.68
CA LEU A 204 62.28 -8.05 34.28
C LEU A 204 62.32 -8.09 35.82
N HIS A 205 62.09 -9.27 36.41
CA HIS A 205 62.02 -9.48 37.86
C HIS A 205 61.10 -8.49 38.59
N MET A 206 59.94 -8.19 37.99
CA MET A 206 58.91 -7.35 38.59
C MET A 206 57.76 -8.20 39.11
N VAL A 207 57.25 -7.85 40.29
CA VAL A 207 56.07 -8.53 40.87
C VAL A 207 54.79 -7.89 40.33
N VAL A 208 54.06 -8.61 39.49
CA VAL A 208 52.74 -8.22 38.97
C VAL A 208 51.68 -9.15 39.58
N ARG A 209 50.57 -8.59 40.10
CA ARG A 209 49.43 -9.39 40.57
C ARG A 209 48.25 -9.25 39.60
N LEU A 210 47.67 -10.38 39.20
CA LEU A 210 46.46 -10.36 38.39
C LEU A 210 45.26 -10.12 39.28
N ILE A 211 44.40 -9.18 38.92
CA ILE A 211 43.10 -8.99 39.58
C ILE A 211 42.18 -10.07 39.01
N SER A 212 41.93 -11.11 39.77
CA SER A 212 40.88 -12.08 39.45
C SER A 212 39.55 -11.50 39.89
N SER A 213 38.56 -11.45 39.00
CA SER A 213 37.21 -10.94 39.29
C SER A 213 36.35 -11.88 40.15
N ASN A 214 36.96 -12.93 40.74
CA ASN A 214 36.25 -13.98 41.47
C ASN A 214 36.57 -14.02 42.97
N ASP A 215 37.41 -13.12 43.47
CA ASP A 215 37.70 -13.04 44.90
C ASP A 215 36.72 -12.02 45.53
N ASP A 216 35.46 -12.44 45.66
CA ASP A 216 34.59 -11.99 46.75
C ASP A 216 35.18 -12.63 48.02
N ASP A 217 36.14 -11.99 48.69
CA ASP A 217 36.42 -12.13 50.12
C ASP A 217 37.65 -11.27 50.50
N ASP A 218 37.38 -10.15 51.17
CA ASP A 218 38.19 -9.56 52.25
C ASP A 218 39.71 -9.35 52.06
N ASP A 219 40.18 -8.94 50.88
CA ASP A 219 41.50 -8.30 50.77
C ASP A 219 41.35 -6.95 50.08
N ASP A 220 41.59 -5.87 50.85
CA ASP A 220 41.50 -4.47 50.47
C ASP A 220 42.01 -4.27 49.03
N CYS A 221 41.07 -4.23 48.07
CA CYS A 221 41.33 -3.72 46.73
C CYS A 221 41.58 -2.23 46.88
N LEU A 222 42.82 -1.91 47.20
CA LEU A 222 43.34 -0.56 47.27
C LEU A 222 42.86 0.18 46.03
N SER A 223 42.00 1.17 46.29
CA SER A 223 41.33 1.95 45.27
C SER A 223 42.37 2.53 44.29
N ILE A 224 42.00 2.76 43.04
CA ILE A 224 42.87 3.32 41.99
C ILE A 224 43.58 4.62 42.45
N HIS A 225 43.03 5.31 43.47
CA HIS A 225 43.61 6.48 44.13
C HIS A 225 44.83 6.20 45.03
N GLU A 226 45.08 4.97 45.45
CA GLU A 226 46.23 4.59 46.31
C GLU A 226 47.49 4.27 45.51
N SER A 227 47.41 4.10 44.18
CA SER A 227 48.59 3.91 43.34
C SER A 227 49.51 5.14 43.29
N GLU A 228 48.94 6.35 43.30
CA GLU A 228 49.70 7.61 43.37
C GLU A 228 50.32 7.83 44.77
N SER A 229 49.62 7.44 45.85
CA SER A 229 50.14 7.54 47.23
C SER A 229 51.24 6.51 47.49
N SER A 230 51.02 5.25 47.10
CA SER A 230 51.95 4.15 47.35
C SER A 230 53.32 4.37 46.68
N LEU A 231 53.34 4.89 45.45
CA LEU A 231 54.60 5.22 44.77
C LEU A 231 55.38 6.33 45.49
N MET A 232 54.70 7.37 45.96
CA MET A 232 55.34 8.49 46.67
C MET A 232 55.82 8.09 48.07
N ASP A 233 55.08 7.22 48.75
CA ASP A 233 55.46 6.70 50.06
C ASP A 233 56.71 5.81 49.96
N LEU A 234 56.80 4.94 48.93
CA LEU A 234 57.99 4.15 48.59
C LEU A 234 59.20 5.02 48.24
N ILE A 235 58.99 6.17 47.61
CA ILE A 235 60.10 7.07 47.23
C ILE A 235 60.70 7.77 48.47
N SER A 236 59.91 7.97 49.52
CA SER A 236 60.33 8.74 50.70
C SER A 236 61.37 8.05 51.60
N SER A 237 61.50 6.72 51.51
CA SER A 237 62.35 5.90 52.39
C SER A 237 63.72 5.51 51.81
N HIS A 238 63.99 5.80 50.53
CA HIS A 238 65.18 5.29 49.81
C HIS A 238 66.12 6.40 49.33
N GLU A 239 67.37 6.02 49.01
CA GLU A 239 68.33 6.96 48.45
C GLU A 239 67.90 7.42 47.05
N SER A 240 68.09 8.71 46.76
CA SER A 240 67.65 9.31 45.50
C SER A 240 68.14 8.62 44.22
N VAL A 241 69.33 7.98 44.27
CA VAL A 241 69.91 7.23 43.16
C VAL A 241 69.19 5.90 42.95
N GLU A 242 68.90 5.18 44.04
CA GLU A 242 68.16 3.92 44.04
C GLU A 242 66.75 4.14 43.48
N VAL A 243 66.06 5.18 43.94
CA VAL A 243 64.73 5.57 43.45
C VAL A 243 64.75 5.88 41.94
N SER A 244 65.75 6.62 41.47
CA SER A 244 65.83 6.98 40.06
C SER A 244 66.10 5.75 39.18
N SER A 245 66.95 4.82 39.65
CA SER A 245 67.20 3.55 38.97
C SER A 245 65.94 2.68 38.94
N ALA A 246 65.26 2.57 40.07
CA ALA A 246 63.99 1.88 40.24
C ALA A 246 62.92 2.35 39.24
N LEU A 247 62.69 3.66 39.19
CA LEU A 247 61.75 4.26 38.22
C LEU A 247 62.20 4.03 36.78
N GLY A 248 63.50 3.99 36.52
CA GLY A 248 64.06 3.62 35.21
C GLY A 248 63.66 2.21 34.77
N HIS A 249 63.72 1.23 35.68
CA HIS A 249 63.25 -0.13 35.41
C HIS A 249 61.74 -0.15 35.15
N VAL A 250 60.94 0.58 35.94
CA VAL A 250 59.48 0.69 35.73
C VAL A 250 59.17 1.27 34.34
N VAL A 251 59.87 2.31 33.94
CA VAL A 251 59.72 2.91 32.59
C VAL A 251 60.06 1.89 31.50
N HIS A 252 61.15 1.15 31.67
CA HIS A 252 61.55 0.11 30.72
C HIS A 252 60.49 -1.00 30.62
N PHE A 253 59.94 -1.45 31.74
CA PHE A 253 58.85 -2.42 31.79
C PHE A 253 57.58 -1.91 31.07
N LEU A 254 57.13 -0.69 31.36
CA LEU A 254 55.94 -0.11 30.72
C LEU A 254 56.12 0.07 29.21
N LEU A 255 57.32 0.41 28.75
CA LEU A 255 57.63 0.49 27.32
C LEU A 255 57.64 -0.88 26.65
N SER A 256 58.19 -1.90 27.31
CA SER A 256 58.16 -3.28 26.82
C SER A 256 56.72 -3.80 26.69
N ILE A 257 55.87 -3.51 27.67
CA ILE A 257 54.44 -3.82 27.62
C ILE A 257 53.75 -3.05 26.50
N SER A 258 54.01 -1.75 26.39
CA SER A 258 53.44 -0.89 25.35
C SER A 258 53.73 -1.44 23.96
N GLN A 259 54.96 -1.89 23.71
CA GLN A 259 55.35 -2.50 22.43
C GLN A 259 54.72 -3.87 22.22
N LEU A 260 54.68 -4.71 23.25
CA LEU A 260 54.18 -6.08 23.13
C LEU A 260 52.65 -6.13 22.96
N LEU A 261 51.94 -5.19 23.59
CA LEU A 261 50.48 -5.10 23.55
C LEU A 261 49.97 -4.16 22.43
N ASP A 262 50.87 -3.54 21.67
CA ASP A 262 50.57 -2.44 20.73
C ASP A 262 49.72 -1.34 21.40
N TYR A 263 50.12 -0.98 22.62
CA TYR A 263 49.37 -0.11 23.51
C TYR A 263 49.97 1.29 23.55
N THR A 264 49.15 2.32 23.33
CA THR A 264 49.61 3.71 23.32
C THR A 264 49.46 4.34 24.71
N LEU A 265 50.60 4.65 25.35
CA LEU A 265 50.62 5.34 26.64
C LEU A 265 50.15 6.80 26.48
N ARG A 266 49.29 7.26 27.39
CA ARG A 266 48.79 8.64 27.40
C ARG A 266 49.90 9.67 27.59
N TYR A 267 50.91 9.34 28.38
CA TYR A 267 52.10 10.14 28.60
C TYR A 267 53.32 9.40 28.05
N PRO A 268 53.87 9.79 26.88
CA PRO A 268 55.00 9.12 26.28
C PRO A 268 56.20 9.05 27.24
N LEU A 269 56.81 7.87 27.31
CA LEU A 269 57.97 7.59 28.15
C LEU A 269 59.24 7.53 27.32
N GLN A 270 60.35 7.97 27.90
CA GLN A 270 61.69 7.79 27.36
C GLN A 270 62.54 7.05 28.39
N SER A 271 62.93 5.82 28.04
CA SER A 271 63.83 5.00 28.86
C SER A 271 65.28 5.47 28.70
N CYS A 272 65.88 5.91 29.79
CA CYS A 272 67.30 6.28 29.89
C CYS A 272 67.87 5.79 31.24
N ALA A 273 67.53 4.56 31.65
CA ALA A 273 67.89 3.99 32.95
C ALA A 273 67.53 4.95 34.10
N SER A 274 68.47 5.28 34.98
CA SER A 274 68.28 6.22 36.09
C SER A 274 68.01 7.67 35.66
N THR A 275 68.09 7.99 34.37
CA THR A 275 67.79 9.33 33.81
C THR A 275 66.55 9.36 32.94
N SER A 276 65.67 8.36 33.10
CA SER A 276 64.41 8.27 32.34
C SER A 276 63.52 9.50 32.52
N SER A 277 62.65 9.75 31.55
CA SER A 277 61.78 10.94 31.55
C SER A 277 60.40 10.64 30.96
N ILE A 278 59.43 11.50 31.30
CA ILE A 278 58.03 11.39 30.87
C ILE A 278 57.57 12.70 30.25
N TYR A 279 56.98 12.62 29.07
CA TYR A 279 56.48 13.79 28.35
C TYR A 279 55.11 14.22 28.89
N CYS A 280 54.99 15.50 29.26
CA CYS A 280 53.74 16.12 29.67
C CYS A 280 53.16 16.98 28.53
N PRO A 281 52.09 16.54 27.84
CA PRO A 281 51.49 17.31 26.74
C PRO A 281 50.97 18.67 27.18
N LYS A 282 50.42 18.78 28.40
CA LYS A 282 49.88 20.04 28.94
C LYS A 282 50.94 21.14 29.08
N LYS A 283 52.17 20.75 29.42
CA LYS A 283 53.30 21.68 29.60
C LYS A 283 54.24 21.69 28.39
N ASN A 284 53.97 20.88 27.36
CA ASN A 284 54.83 20.65 26.20
C ASN A 284 56.31 20.44 26.60
N LYS A 285 56.54 19.63 27.65
CA LYS A 285 57.87 19.48 28.26
C LYS A 285 58.06 18.05 28.78
N SER A 286 59.29 17.55 28.63
CA SER A 286 59.72 16.31 29.29
C SER A 286 60.11 16.57 30.75
N LEU A 287 59.55 15.78 31.65
CA LEU A 287 59.81 15.85 33.08
C LEU A 287 60.72 14.68 33.49
N PRO A 288 61.82 14.94 34.22
CA PRO A 288 62.75 13.90 34.64
C PRO A 288 62.14 13.01 35.74
N LEU A 289 62.35 11.70 35.65
CA LEU A 289 62.02 10.71 36.68
C LEU A 289 63.20 10.45 37.63
N TYR A 290 64.06 11.44 37.81
CA TYR A 290 65.18 11.40 38.73
C TYR A 290 65.20 12.63 39.62
N TRP A 291 65.71 12.44 40.83
CA TRP A 291 65.74 13.51 41.81
C TRP A 291 66.75 14.60 41.44
N THR A 292 66.40 15.85 41.72
CA THR A 292 67.30 16.99 41.56
C THR A 292 67.30 17.87 42.80
N ARG A 293 68.45 18.49 43.10
CA ARG A 293 68.66 19.23 44.36
C ARG A 293 67.81 20.52 44.44
N TRP A 294 67.43 21.09 43.30
CA TRP A 294 66.72 22.36 43.18
C TRP A 294 65.21 22.22 43.47
N ARG A 295 64.59 23.24 44.09
CA ARG A 295 63.16 23.22 44.46
C ARG A 295 62.23 22.95 43.27
N SER A 296 62.42 23.66 42.17
CA SER A 296 61.66 23.47 40.92
C SER A 296 61.86 22.08 40.30
N GLY A 297 63.00 21.45 40.58
CA GLY A 297 63.32 20.12 40.13
C GLY A 297 62.56 19.03 40.90
N ARG A 298 62.35 19.22 42.20
CA ARG A 298 61.51 18.33 43.03
C ARG A 298 60.06 18.36 42.60
N GLU A 299 59.48 19.55 42.41
CA GLU A 299 58.11 19.69 41.92
C GLU A 299 57.93 19.03 40.54
N ASN A 300 58.93 19.13 39.65
CA ASN A 300 58.88 18.46 38.35
C ASN A 300 58.98 16.94 38.47
N PHE A 301 59.77 16.43 39.40
CA PHE A 301 59.89 15.01 39.69
C PHE A 301 58.59 14.44 40.26
N GLU A 302 57.97 15.10 41.25
CA GLU A 302 56.67 14.69 41.82
C GLU A 302 55.57 14.67 40.74
N ASN A 303 55.54 15.70 39.88
CA ASN A 303 54.66 15.72 38.73
C ASN A 303 54.95 14.57 37.75
N ALA A 304 56.22 14.25 37.50
CA ALA A 304 56.61 13.15 36.63
C ALA A 304 56.14 11.80 37.19
N VAL A 305 56.32 11.56 38.49
CA VAL A 305 55.87 10.35 39.18
C VAL A 305 54.35 10.24 39.16
N SER A 306 53.61 11.34 39.38
CA SER A 306 52.13 11.32 39.24
C SER A 306 51.69 10.97 37.81
N LEU A 307 52.35 11.52 36.78
CA LEU A 307 52.04 11.16 35.39
C LEU A 307 52.38 9.69 35.08
N LEU A 308 53.46 9.16 35.67
CA LEU A 308 53.82 7.75 35.57
C LEU A 308 52.76 6.87 36.25
N GLY A 309 52.29 7.26 37.44
CA GLY A 309 51.18 6.61 38.13
C GLY A 309 49.90 6.57 37.27
N LYS A 310 49.59 7.67 36.57
CA LYS A 310 48.46 7.69 35.62
C LYS A 310 48.64 6.72 34.45
N ASN A 311 49.84 6.58 33.90
CA ASN A 311 50.10 5.56 32.88
C ASN A 311 49.93 4.15 33.47
N ILE A 312 50.43 3.89 34.69
CA ILE A 312 50.29 2.59 35.35
C ILE A 312 48.79 2.27 35.54
N ALA A 313 48.02 3.20 36.08
CA ALA A 313 46.57 3.07 36.24
C ALA A 313 45.86 2.81 34.90
N GLN A 314 46.29 3.48 33.84
CA GLN A 314 45.75 3.28 32.49
C GLN A 314 45.93 1.82 32.01
N ILE A 315 47.14 1.27 32.16
CA ILE A 315 47.39 -0.12 31.73
C ILE A 315 46.65 -1.12 32.64
N GLN A 316 46.55 -0.83 33.95
CA GLN A 316 45.81 -1.64 34.92
C GLN A 316 44.32 -1.74 34.57
N GLU A 317 43.67 -0.60 34.27
CA GLU A 317 42.25 -0.53 33.89
C GLU A 317 41.99 -1.28 32.58
N ASP A 318 42.81 -1.05 31.56
CA ASP A 318 42.58 -1.60 30.22
C ASP A 318 42.91 -3.10 30.08
N ASN A 319 43.76 -3.64 30.96
CA ASN A 319 44.21 -5.04 30.89
C ASN A 319 43.81 -5.89 32.11
N GLY A 320 43.19 -5.28 33.13
CA GLY A 320 42.67 -5.95 34.32
C GLY A 320 43.76 -6.59 35.18
N PHE A 321 44.83 -5.85 35.49
CA PHE A 321 45.87 -6.28 36.45
C PHE A 321 46.13 -5.20 37.50
N SER A 322 46.74 -5.59 38.62
CA SER A 322 47.20 -4.66 39.66
C SER A 322 48.71 -4.78 39.80
N LEU A 323 49.38 -3.65 39.75
CA LEU A 323 50.79 -3.56 40.13
C LEU A 323 50.85 -3.39 41.65
N ALA A 324 50.40 -4.41 42.37
CA ALA A 324 50.03 -4.31 43.79
C ALA A 324 51.22 -4.10 44.75
N ARG A 325 52.47 -4.12 44.27
CA ARG A 325 53.67 -3.70 45.01
C ARG A 325 54.85 -3.75 44.05
N LEU A 326 55.38 -2.59 43.67
CA LEU A 326 56.71 -2.50 43.10
C LEU A 326 57.74 -2.76 44.21
N SER A 327 57.89 -4.02 44.62
CA SER A 327 59.07 -4.43 45.37
C SER A 327 60.16 -4.73 44.35
N ILE A 328 61.11 -3.81 44.22
CA ILE A 328 62.36 -4.09 43.52
C ILE A 328 63.19 -4.90 44.51
N VAL A 329 63.34 -6.20 44.21
CA VAL A 329 64.18 -7.11 45.00
C VAL A 329 65.64 -6.88 44.65
#